data_AF-A0A3M7L096-F1
#
_entry.id   AF-A0A3M7L096-F1
#
_cell.length_a   1.000
_cell.length_b   1.000
_cell.length_c   1.000
_cell.angle_alpha   90.00
_cell.angle_beta   90.00
_cell.angle_gamma   90.00
#
_symmetry.space_group_name_H-M   'P 1'
#
loop_
_entity.id
_entity.type
_entity.pdbx_description
1 polymer ?
#
loop_
_entity_poly.entity_id
_entity_poly.type
_entity_poly.pdbx_seq_one_letter_code
_entity_poly.pdbx_strand_id
1 'polypeptide(L)'
;MPPCRAINIDFSDPDTLVAVGGALLGVALGVGVPAFYISRDRRDEQRLEELRELNRNTKMQTGEYMTKEEIAAFRRPRWTDGRDFVDDD
;
A
#
# COMPACT_ATOMS: atom_id res chain seq x y z
N MET A 1 50.03 2.39 11.46
CA MET A 1 48.68 2.19 10.91
C MET A 1 48.81 1.36 9.63
N PRO A 2 48.07 0.25 9.48
CA PRO A 2 48.08 -0.47 8.21
C PRO A 2 47.45 0.42 7.11
N PRO A 3 47.93 0.35 5.86
CA PRO A 3 47.36 1.15 4.78
C PRO A 3 45.93 0.72 4.48
N CYS A 4 45.03 1.70 4.31
CA CYS A 4 43.66 1.44 3.84
C CYS A 4 43.72 0.81 2.44
N ARG A 5 43.19 -0.41 2.31
CA ARG A 5 43.01 -1.04 0.99
C ARG A 5 41.91 -0.30 0.24
N ALA A 6 42.23 0.24 -0.92
CA ALA A 6 41.24 0.79 -1.84
C ALA A 6 40.41 -0.34 -2.43
N ILE A 7 39.07 -0.19 -2.41
CA ILE A 7 38.16 -1.08 -3.12
C ILE A 7 38.14 -0.61 -4.58
N ASN A 8 38.76 -1.38 -5.46
CA ASN A 8 38.62 -1.20 -6.91
C ASN A 8 37.50 -2.11 -7.41
N ILE A 9 36.45 -1.51 -7.97
CA ILE A 9 35.33 -2.23 -8.57
C ILE A 9 35.49 -2.16 -10.09
N ASP A 10 35.57 -3.32 -10.73
CA ASP A 10 35.62 -3.41 -12.19
C ASP A 10 34.21 -3.60 -12.74
N PHE A 11 33.65 -2.55 -13.34
CA PHE A 11 32.31 -2.59 -13.93
C PHE A 11 32.26 -3.17 -15.35
N SER A 12 33.41 -3.59 -15.90
CA SER A 12 33.45 -4.34 -17.17
C SER A 12 33.28 -5.84 -16.96
N ASP A 13 33.48 -6.32 -15.73
CA ASP A 13 33.27 -7.72 -15.37
C ASP A 13 31.76 -8.04 -15.25
N PRO A 14 31.24 -9.01 -16.02
CA PRO A 14 29.84 -9.40 -15.97
C PRO A 14 29.40 -9.87 -14.57
N ASP A 15 30.27 -10.54 -13.82
CA ASP A 15 29.92 -11.05 -12.49
C ASP A 15 29.71 -9.88 -11.51
N THR A 16 30.56 -8.85 -11.60
CA THR A 16 30.42 -7.61 -10.83
C THR A 16 29.11 -6.87 -11.17
N LEU A 17 28.73 -6.81 -12.44
CA LEU A 17 27.46 -6.22 -12.87
C LEU A 17 26.24 -7.00 -12.35
N VAL A 18 26.30 -8.33 -12.38
CA VAL A 18 25.25 -9.18 -11.81
C VAL A 18 25.13 -8.98 -10.30
N ALA A 19 26.25 -8.90 -9.58
CA ALA A 19 26.26 -8.68 -8.15
C ALA A 19 25.65 -7.32 -7.77
N VAL A 20 26.06 -6.24 -8.46
CA VAL A 20 25.52 -4.89 -8.23
C VAL A 20 24.04 -4.83 -8.62
N GLY A 21 23.66 -5.41 -9.75
CA GLY A 21 22.26 -5.47 -10.19
C GLY A 21 21.37 -6.23 -9.20
N GLY A 22 21.85 -7.38 -8.70
CA GLY A 22 21.16 -8.16 -7.67
C GLY A 22 21.01 -7.39 -6.35
N ALA A 23 22.05 -6.67 -5.91
CA ALA A 23 21.99 -5.85 -4.71
C ALA A 23 20.97 -4.69 -4.86
N LEU A 24 20.99 -3.99 -5.99
CA LEU A 24 20.02 -2.91 -6.27
C LEU A 24 18.59 -3.45 -6.34
N LEU A 25 18.38 -4.59 -7.02
CA LEU A 25 17.07 -5.23 -7.09
C LEU A 25 16.59 -5.66 -5.69
N GLY A 26 17.49 -6.22 -4.88
CA GLY A 26 17.20 -6.61 -3.49
C GLY A 26 16.73 -5.43 -2.65
N VAL A 27 17.43 -4.29 -2.74
CA VAL A 27 17.02 -3.05 -2.04
C VAL A 27 15.70 -2.52 -2.59
N ALA A 28 15.54 -2.48 -3.91
CA ALA A 28 14.32 -1.99 -4.56
C ALA A 28 13.10 -2.81 -4.17
N LEU A 29 13.21 -4.15 -4.16
CA LEU A 29 12.13 -5.02 -3.73
C LEU A 29 11.92 -4.98 -2.20
N GLY A 30 13.00 -4.95 -1.43
CA GLY A 30 12.96 -4.92 0.03
C GLY A 30 12.27 -3.69 0.59
N VAL A 31 12.42 -2.52 -0.05
CA VAL A 31 11.75 -1.27 0.35
C VAL A 31 10.46 -1.05 -0.44
N GLY A 32 10.49 -1.32 -1.75
CA GLY A 32 9.38 -1.04 -2.65
C GLY A 32 8.14 -1.88 -2.38
N VAL A 33 8.31 -3.16 -2.02
CA VAL A 33 7.17 -4.03 -1.72
C VAL A 33 6.43 -3.56 -0.45
N PRO A 34 7.07 -3.34 0.72
CA PRO A 34 6.40 -2.77 1.88
C PRO A 34 5.76 -1.41 1.61
N ALA A 35 6.48 -0.50 0.92
CA ALA A 35 5.95 0.82 0.59
C ALA A 35 4.70 0.74 -0.30
N PHE A 36 4.67 -0.18 -1.26
CA PHE A 36 3.51 -0.42 -2.11
C PHE A 36 2.30 -0.88 -1.29
N TYR A 37 2.47 -1.84 -0.38
CA TYR A 37 1.38 -2.31 0.48
C TYR A 37 0.84 -1.19 1.39
N ILE A 38 1.72 -0.41 2.04
CA ILE A 38 1.29 0.74 2.85
C ILE A 38 0.51 1.75 2.00
N SER A 39 0.98 2.04 0.78
CA SER A 39 0.28 2.98 -0.11
C SER A 39 -1.11 2.48 -0.51
N ARG A 40 -1.27 1.15 -0.65
CA ARG A 40 -2.53 0.52 -0.99
C ARG A 40 -3.51 0.57 0.17
N ASP A 41 -3.04 0.26 1.37
CA ASP A 41 -3.89 0.33 2.56
C ASP A 41 -4.34 1.76 2.85
N ARG A 42 -3.47 2.77 2.71
CA ARG A 42 -3.87 4.18 2.82
C ARG A 42 -4.94 4.60 1.80
N ARG A 43 -4.80 4.16 0.54
CA ARG A 43 -5.82 4.43 -0.49
C ARG A 43 -7.15 3.74 -0.18
N ASP A 44 -7.09 2.55 0.42
CA ASP A 44 -8.29 1.82 0.80
C ASP A 44 -8.97 2.48 2.03
N GLU A 45 -8.20 3.00 2.99
CA GLU A 45 -8.72 3.83 4.10
C GLU A 45 -9.40 5.10 3.57
N GLN A 46 -8.77 5.81 2.64
CA GLN A 46 -9.36 7.01 2.01
C GLN A 46 -10.69 6.69 1.32
N ARG A 47 -10.75 5.61 0.54
CA ARG A 47 -12.01 5.17 -0.09
C ARG A 47 -13.09 4.79 0.92
N LEU A 48 -12.70 4.25 2.08
CA LEU A 48 -13.62 3.93 3.15
C LEU A 48 -14.20 5.20 3.78
N GLU A 49 -13.35 6.20 4.00
CA GLU A 49 -13.75 7.50 4.53
C GLU A 49 -14.68 8.24 3.57
N GLU A 50 -14.33 8.30 2.28
CA GLU A 50 -15.18 8.82 1.21
C GLU A 50 -16.53 8.11 1.18
N LEU A 51 -16.55 6.78 1.33
CA LEU A 51 -17.78 6.00 1.34
C LEU A 51 -18.64 6.28 2.58
N ARG A 52 -18.03 6.49 3.74
CA ARG A 52 -18.74 6.90 4.97
C ARG A 52 -19.36 8.29 4.81
N GLU A 53 -18.62 9.23 4.24
CA GLU A 53 -19.13 10.57 3.93
C GLU A 53 -20.31 10.51 2.95
N LEU A 54 -20.16 9.73 1.88
CA LEU A 54 -21.20 9.58 0.88
C LEU A 54 -22.45 8.94 1.48
N ASN A 55 -22.30 7.90 2.33
CA ASN A 55 -23.42 7.26 2.98
C ASN A 55 -24.16 8.20 3.97
N ARG A 56 -23.41 9.03 4.71
CA ARG A 56 -24.00 10.09 5.55
C ARG A 56 -24.79 11.10 4.71
N ASN A 57 -24.22 11.55 3.59
CA ASN A 57 -24.87 12.50 2.68
C ASN A 57 -26.13 11.91 2.04
N THR A 58 -26.07 10.66 1.57
CA THR A 58 -27.23 9.94 1.03
C THR A 58 -28.33 9.86 2.06
N LYS A 59 -28.02 9.46 3.30
CA LYS A 59 -29.02 9.42 4.38
C LYS A 59 -29.66 10.78 4.66
N MET A 60 -28.89 11.88 4.62
CA MET A 60 -29.46 13.22 4.79
C MET A 60 -30.42 13.60 3.66
N GLN A 61 -30.19 13.12 2.44
CA GLN A 61 -31.00 13.45 1.26
C GLN A 61 -32.20 12.53 1.07
N THR A 62 -32.03 11.22 1.24
CA THR A 62 -33.05 10.20 0.94
C THR A 62 -33.70 9.62 2.19
N GLY A 63 -33.11 9.81 3.37
CA GLY A 63 -33.55 9.18 4.62
C GLY A 63 -33.08 7.73 4.79
N GLU A 64 -32.45 7.13 3.77
CA GLU A 64 -31.99 5.75 3.76
C GLU A 64 -30.46 5.67 3.59
N TYR A 65 -29.86 4.63 4.18
CA TYR A 65 -28.44 4.32 3.95
C TYR A 65 -28.25 3.58 2.62
N MET A 66 -27.04 3.66 2.06
CA MET A 66 -26.65 2.88 0.88
C MET A 66 -26.73 1.37 1.13
N THR A 67 -27.18 0.66 0.11
CA THR A 67 -27.25 -0.80 0.09
C THR A 67 -25.85 -1.43 0.03
N LYS A 68 -25.73 -2.71 0.41
CA LYS A 68 -24.43 -3.42 0.41
C LYS A 68 -23.85 -3.55 -1.00
N GLU A 69 -24.72 -3.64 -2.00
CA GLU A 69 -24.40 -3.74 -3.40
C GLU A 69 -23.79 -2.43 -3.93
N GLU A 70 -24.34 -1.29 -3.51
CA GLU A 70 -23.80 0.04 -3.85
C GLU A 70 -22.44 0.25 -3.18
N ILE A 71 -22.29 -0.17 -1.93
CA ILE A 71 -21.02 -0.10 -1.20
C ILE A 71 -19.94 -0.96 -1.86
N ALA A 72 -20.31 -2.17 -2.30
CA ALA A 72 -19.41 -3.10 -2.98
C ALA A 72 -18.95 -2.63 -4.36
N ALA A 73 -19.66 -1.68 -4.99
CA ALA A 73 -19.26 -1.08 -6.25
C ALA A 73 -18.03 -0.15 -6.10
N PHE A 74 -17.87 0.51 -4.94
CA PHE A 74 -16.76 1.42 -4.67
C PHE A 74 -15.47 0.71 -4.27
N ARG A 75 -15.58 -0.41 -3.54
CA ARG A 75 -14.43 -1.26 -3.22
C ARG A 75 -14.83 -2.72 -3.09
N ARG A 76 -13.90 -3.63 -3.41
CA ARG A 76 -14.08 -5.06 -3.16
C ARG A 76 -14.26 -5.31 -1.66
N PRO A 77 -15.20 -6.18 -1.26
CA PRO A 77 -15.37 -6.56 0.14
C PRO A 77 -14.12 -7.29 0.64
N ARG A 78 -13.63 -6.90 1.81
CA ARG A 78 -12.56 -7.58 2.56
C ARG A 78 -13.19 -8.39 3.69
N TRP A 79 -12.49 -9.42 4.14
CA TRP A 79 -12.91 -10.24 5.30
C TRP A 79 -13.05 -9.41 6.59
N THR A 80 -12.42 -8.24 6.65
CA THR A 80 -12.51 -7.29 7.77
C THR A 80 -13.81 -6.49 7.83
N ASP A 81 -14.60 -6.48 6.75
CA ASP A 81 -15.80 -5.64 6.61
C ASP A 81 -17.03 -6.22 7.32
N GLY A 82 -16.99 -7.50 7.71
CA GLY A 82 -18.03 -8.15 8.51
C GLY A 82 -17.91 -7.86 10.00
N ARG A 83 -16.95 -7.04 10.42
CA ARG A 83 -16.89 -6.54 11.81
C ARG A 83 -17.87 -5.39 11.91
N ASP A 84 -18.71 -5.41 12.94
CA ASP A 84 -19.59 -4.29 13.22
C ASP A 84 -18.77 -3.01 13.38
N PHE A 85 -19.15 -1.95 12.66
CA PHE A 85 -18.58 -0.62 12.82
C PHE A 85 -19.04 -0.10 14.17
N VAL A 86 -18.24 -0.34 15.21
CA VAL A 86 -18.38 0.37 16.47
C VAL A 86 -17.75 1.74 16.25
N ASP A 87 -18.58 2.73 15.90
CA ASP A 87 -18.23 4.13 16.14
C ASP A 87 -18.33 4.29 17.67
N ASP A 88 -17.18 4.35 18.35
CA ASP A 88 -17.14 4.80 19.74
C ASP A 88 -17.52 6.29 19.73
N ASP A 89 -18.75 6.59 20.19
CA ASP A 89 -19.25 7.94 20.47
C ASP A 89 -18.31 8.74 21.40
#